data_AF-A0A2W4RII1-F1
#
_entry.id   AF-A0A2W4RII1-F1
#
_cell.length_a   1.000
_cell.length_b   1.000
_cell.length_c   1.000
_cell.angle_alpha   90.00
_cell.angle_beta   90.00
_cell.angle_gamma   90.00
#
_symmetry.space_group_name_H-M   'P 1'
#
loop_
_entity.id
_entity.type
_entity.pdbx_description
1 polymer ?
#
loop_
_entity_poly.entity_id
_entity_poly.type
_entity_poly.pdbx_seq_one_letter_code
_entity_poly.pdbx_strand_id
1 'polypeptide(L)'
;MDGLILFELVLAMLLAAVALHYLANWLGIPPAAALIIGGGALAFVPGEPAISLEPELVLVLFLPPLLMDGAWVIPLRHLRRHLVGILSLAIGAVVFTTAVVALVTHCRCPGCPGQPCPCSER
;
A
#
# COMPACT_ATOMS: atom_id res chain seq x y z
N MET A 1 28.66 28.92 -4.83
CA MET A 1 27.48 29.36 -4.05
C MET A 1 26.33 28.36 -4.20
N ASP A 2 26.68 27.12 -4.55
CA ASP A 2 25.78 26.08 -5.01
C ASP A 2 25.36 25.17 -3.85
N GLY A 3 26.21 25.05 -2.83
CA GLY A 3 25.92 24.29 -1.61
C GLY A 3 24.77 24.87 -0.78
N LEU A 4 24.59 26.20 -0.78
CA LEU A 4 23.49 26.85 -0.05
C LEU A 4 22.13 26.59 -0.72
N ILE A 5 22.09 26.61 -2.06
CA ILE A 5 20.89 26.30 -2.86
C ILE A 5 20.53 24.82 -2.73
N LEU A 6 21.52 23.93 -2.77
CA LEU A 6 21.32 22.49 -2.59
C LEU A 6 20.80 22.20 -1.17
N PHE A 7 21.35 22.88 -0.16
CA PHE A 7 20.86 22.76 1.23
C PHE A 7 19.42 23.26 1.36
N GLU A 8 19.10 24.42 0.79
CA GLU A 8 17.74 24.98 0.78
C GLU A 8 16.73 24.06 0.07
N LEU A 9 17.11 23.47 -1.06
CA LEU A 9 16.27 22.52 -1.80
C LEU A 9 16.02 21.24 -0.99
N VAL A 10 17.06 20.67 -0.37
CA VAL A 10 16.92 19.48 0.49
C VAL A 10 16.07 19.80 1.72
N LEU A 11 16.26 20.98 2.32
CA LEU A 11 15.46 21.42 3.46
C LEU A 11 13.99 21.63 3.07
N ALA A 12 13.72 22.24 1.91
CA ALA A 12 12.38 22.44 1.38
C ALA A 12 11.70 21.09 1.06
N MET A 13 12.43 20.14 0.46
CA MET A 13 11.91 18.80 0.17
C MET A 13 11.61 18.01 1.45
N LEU A 14 12.48 18.12 2.47
CA LEU A 14 12.28 17.52 3.78
C LEU A 14 11.06 18.14 4.48
N LEU A 15 10.92 19.46 4.42
CA LEU A 15 9.79 20.19 5.00
C LEU A 15 8.48 19.81 4.30
N ALA A 16 8.49 19.65 2.98
CA ALA A 16 7.36 19.16 2.21
C ALA A 16 6.98 17.73 2.61
N ALA A 17 7.96 16.83 2.75
CA ALA A 17 7.73 15.46 3.19
C ALA A 17 7.14 15.39 4.61
N VAL A 18 7.66 16.20 5.55
CA VAL A 18 7.14 16.28 6.92
C VAL A 18 5.74 16.88 6.95
N ALA A 19 5.47 17.94 6.17
CA ALA A 19 4.14 18.55 6.08
C ALA A 19 3.12 17.54 5.53
N LEU A 20 3.51 16.75 4.52
CA LEU A 20 2.67 15.71 3.94
C LEU A 20 2.42 14.56 4.93
N HIS A 21 3.45 14.15 5.67
CA HIS A 21 3.34 13.15 6.74
C HIS A 21 2.48 13.65 7.91
N TYR A 22 2.55 14.94 8.23
CA TYR A 22 1.70 15.53 9.27
C TYR A 22 0.25 15.61 8.82
N LEU A 23 0.00 15.96 7.55
CA LEU A 23 -1.33 15.95 6.95
C LEU A 23 -1.93 14.53 6.90
N ALA A 24 -1.09 13.53 6.62
CA ALA A 24 -1.45 12.11 6.69
C ALA A 24 -1.92 11.68 8.08
N ASN A 25 -1.13 12.05 9.09
CA ASN A 25 -1.39 11.70 10.48
C ASN A 25 -2.64 12.44 11.00
N TRP A 26 -2.89 13.65 10.50
CA TRP A 26 -4.10 14.42 10.81
C TRP A 26 -5.37 13.78 10.25
N LEU A 27 -5.29 13.11 9.08
CA LEU A 27 -6.41 12.34 8.53
C LEU A 27 -6.58 10.96 9.20
N GLY A 28 -5.70 10.55 10.12
CA GLY A 28 -5.76 9.25 10.81
C GLY A 28 -5.49 8.06 9.89
N ILE A 29 -4.79 8.27 8.77
CA ILE A 29 -4.51 7.25 7.76
C ILE A 29 -3.15 6.62 8.08
N PRO A 30 -2.97 5.29 7.91
CA PRO A 30 -1.65 4.68 8.02
C PRO A 30 -0.62 5.44 7.16
N PRO A 31 0.57 5.73 7.71
CA PRO A 31 1.56 6.60 7.06
C PRO A 31 1.96 6.10 5.65
N ALA A 32 1.90 4.78 5.41
CA ALA A 32 2.11 4.20 4.09
C ALA A 32 1.09 4.65 3.03
N ALA A 33 -0.20 4.73 3.36
CA ALA A 33 -1.22 5.13 2.39
C ALA A 33 -1.08 6.61 2.02
N ALA A 34 -0.69 7.47 2.95
CA ALA A 34 -0.43 8.87 2.61
C ALA A 34 0.86 9.06 1.81
N LEU A 35 1.89 8.23 2.03
CA LEU A 35 3.06 8.20 1.15
C LEU A 35 2.71 7.76 -0.27
N ILE A 36 1.81 6.79 -0.43
CA ILE A 36 1.31 6.36 -1.75
C ILE A 36 0.51 7.48 -2.41
N ILE A 37 -0.35 8.19 -1.69
CA ILE A 37 -1.10 9.34 -2.23
C ILE A 37 -0.16 10.48 -2.60
N GLY A 38 0.82 10.78 -1.73
CA GLY A 38 1.83 11.80 -1.96
C GLY A 38 2.71 11.49 -3.17
N GLY A 39 3.25 10.28 -3.24
CA GLY A 39 4.02 9.79 -4.38
C GLY A 39 3.19 9.70 -5.66
N GLY A 40 1.93 9.28 -5.56
CA GLY A 40 1.01 9.25 -6.70
C GLY A 40 0.67 10.65 -7.22
N ALA A 41 0.48 11.64 -6.34
CA ALA A 41 0.31 13.03 -6.72
C ALA A 41 1.58 13.61 -7.38
N LEU A 42 2.76 13.20 -6.89
CA LEU A 42 4.04 13.57 -7.48
C LEU A 42 4.27 12.90 -8.84
N ALA A 43 3.75 11.68 -9.05
CA ALA A 43 3.85 10.95 -10.31
C ALA A 43 3.00 11.54 -11.45
N PHE A 44 2.08 12.47 -11.14
CA PHE A 44 1.41 13.27 -12.15
C PHE A 44 2.27 14.44 -12.67
N VAL A 45 3.46 14.68 -12.10
CA VAL A 45 4.40 15.70 -12.55
C VAL A 45 5.25 15.15 -13.70
N PRO A 46 5.07 15.61 -14.96
CA PRO A 46 5.82 15.09 -16.09
C PRO A 46 7.30 15.50 -16.01
N GLY A 47 8.18 14.54 -15.73
CA GLY A 47 9.63 14.78 -15.64
C GLY A 47 10.44 13.78 -14.82
N GLU A 48 9.79 12.78 -14.22
CA GLU A 48 10.48 11.80 -13.37
C GLU A 48 11.16 10.68 -14.18
N PRO A 49 12.43 10.32 -13.85
CA PRO A 49 13.07 9.14 -14.40
C PRO A 49 12.31 7.90 -13.94
N ALA A 50 12.05 6.97 -14.85
CA ALA A 50 11.39 5.71 -14.56
C ALA A 50 12.27 4.86 -13.63
N ILE A 51 12.17 5.08 -12.32
CA ILE A 51 12.78 4.21 -11.31
C ILE A 51 11.92 2.94 -11.30
N SER A 52 12.38 1.90 -12.00
CA SER A 52 11.84 0.56 -11.85
C SER A 52 12.32 -0.01 -10.52
N LEU A 53 11.53 0.15 -9.45
CA LEU A 53 11.78 -0.57 -8.22
C LEU A 53 11.37 -2.03 -8.42
N GLU A 54 12.28 -2.97 -8.14
CA GLU A 54 11.91 -4.38 -8.06
C GLU A 54 10.81 -4.55 -7.00
N PRO A 55 9.63 -5.09 -7.35
CA PRO A 55 8.53 -5.26 -6.41
C PRO A 55 8.92 -6.08 -5.18
N GLU A 56 9.85 -7.02 -5.35
CA GLU A 56 10.38 -7.86 -4.28
C GLU A 56 11.14 -7.05 -3.23
N LEU A 57 11.95 -6.06 -3.64
CA LEU A 57 12.66 -5.17 -2.72
C LEU A 57 11.69 -4.30 -1.91
N VAL A 58 10.67 -3.77 -2.58
CA VAL A 58 9.63 -2.95 -1.95
C VAL A 58 8.86 -3.79 -0.92
N LEU A 59 8.41 -4.98 -1.29
CA LEU A 59 7.71 -5.87 -0.38
C LEU A 59 8.61 -6.24 0.82
N VAL A 60 9.87 -6.64 0.60
CA VAL A 60 10.77 -6.99 1.71
C VAL A 60 11.04 -5.81 2.64
N LEU A 61 11.14 -4.59 2.11
CA LEU A 61 11.41 -3.42 2.93
C LEU A 61 10.18 -2.93 3.71
N PHE A 62 8.99 -2.93 3.08
CA PHE A 62 7.77 -2.37 3.65
C PHE A 62 6.90 -3.39 4.38
N LEU A 63 6.90 -4.67 3.98
CA LEU A 63 6.06 -5.71 4.57
C LEU A 63 6.39 -5.95 6.06
N PRO A 64 7.66 -6.12 6.49
CA PRO A 64 7.98 -6.30 7.90
C PRO A 64 7.52 -5.16 8.82
N PRO A 65 7.81 -3.87 8.53
CA PRO A 65 7.34 -2.78 9.37
C PRO A 65 5.82 -2.63 9.33
N LEU A 66 5.17 -2.80 8.16
CA LEU A 66 3.70 -2.75 8.06
C LEU A 66 3.03 -3.86 8.88
N LEU A 67 3.57 -5.07 8.84
CA LEU A 67 3.07 -6.20 9.64
C LEU A 67 3.28 -5.97 11.13
N MET A 68 4.45 -5.44 11.54
CA MET A 68 4.72 -5.17 12.95
C MET A 68 3.83 -4.07 13.51
N ASP A 69 3.60 -2.98 12.77
CA ASP A 69 2.69 -1.90 13.17
C ASP A 69 1.25 -2.41 13.37
N GLY A 70 0.74 -3.19 12.41
CA GLY A 70 -0.61 -3.78 12.50
C GLY A 70 -0.74 -4.88 13.57
N ALA A 71 0.31 -5.66 13.81
CA ALA A 71 0.30 -6.71 14.83
C ALA A 71 0.42 -6.15 16.26
N TRP A 72 1.12 -5.02 16.43
CA TRP A 72 1.44 -4.47 17.75
C TRP A 72 0.20 -4.02 18.53
N VAL A 73 -0.82 -3.51 17.84
CA VAL A 73 -2.04 -2.98 18.46
C VAL A 73 -3.03 -4.09 18.90
N ILE A 74 -2.78 -5.36 18.54
CA ILE A 74 -3.72 -6.46 18.77
C ILE A 74 -3.31 -7.28 20.00
N PRO A 75 -4.09 -7.26 21.10
CA PRO A 75 -3.80 -8.10 22.26
C PRO A 75 -4.03 -9.59 21.93
N LEU A 76 -2.95 -10.38 21.93
CA LEU A 76 -3.00 -11.83 21.66
C LEU A 76 -4.02 -12.58 22.53
N ARG A 77 -4.28 -12.08 23.74
CA ARG A 77 -5.23 -12.67 24.68
C ARG A 77 -6.70 -12.48 24.26
N HIS A 78 -7.03 -11.35 23.63
CA HIS A 78 -8.38 -11.08 23.11
C HIS A 78 -8.62 -11.86 21.82
N LEU A 79 -7.60 -11.92 20.96
CA LEU A 79 -7.58 -12.74 19.74
C LEU A 79 -7.91 -14.20 20.08
N ARG A 80 -7.23 -14.79 21.07
CA ARG A 80 -7.42 -16.18 21.49
C ARG A 80 -8.83 -16.54 21.94
N ARG A 81 -9.58 -15.62 22.57
CA ARG A 81 -10.94 -15.88 23.06
C ARG A 81 -11.98 -15.92 21.93
N HIS A 82 -11.74 -15.22 20.82
CA HIS A 82 -12.69 -15.09 19.70
C HIS A 82 -12.13 -15.64 18.37
N LEU A 83 -11.13 -16.54 18.44
CA LEU A 83 -10.46 -17.10 17.26
C LEU A 83 -11.43 -17.63 16.21
N VAL A 84 -12.44 -18.40 16.62
CA VAL A 84 -13.38 -19.03 15.68
C VAL A 84 -14.19 -17.99 14.91
N GLY A 85 -14.66 -16.94 15.60
CA GLY A 85 -15.40 -15.85 14.96
C GLY A 85 -14.53 -15.08 13.98
N ILE A 86 -13.33 -14.68 14.43
CA ILE A 86 -12.36 -13.92 13.61
C ILE A 86 -11.91 -14.73 12.40
N LEU A 87 -11.66 -16.03 12.56
CA LEU A 87 -11.26 -16.91 11.47
C LEU A 87 -12.39 -17.10 10.46
N SER A 88 -13.64 -17.24 10.91
CA SER A 88 -14.80 -17.34 10.02
C SER A 88 -15.02 -16.05 9.23
N LEU A 89 -14.82 -14.88 9.88
CA LEU A 89 -14.93 -13.58 9.22
C LEU A 89 -13.78 -13.38 8.24
N ALA A 90 -12.54 -13.68 8.64
CA ALA A 90 -11.36 -13.55 7.80
C ALA A 90 -11.46 -14.46 6.57
N ILE A 91 -11.67 -15.76 6.74
CA ILE A 91 -11.75 -16.71 5.63
C ILE A 91 -13.01 -16.44 4.79
N GLY A 92 -14.17 -16.28 5.44
CA GLY A 92 -15.44 -16.05 4.76
C GLY A 92 -15.43 -14.77 3.94
N ALA A 93 -15.00 -13.65 4.52
CA ALA A 93 -14.93 -12.37 3.82
C ALA A 93 -13.87 -12.37 2.71
N VAL A 94 -12.67 -12.94 2.93
CA VAL A 94 -11.62 -12.98 1.91
C VAL A 94 -12.03 -13.86 0.72
N VAL A 95 -12.60 -15.04 0.97
CA VAL A 95 -13.12 -15.90 -0.12
C VAL A 95 -14.23 -15.19 -0.87
N PHE A 96 -15.15 -14.54 -0.14
CA PHE A 96 -16.24 -13.79 -0.75
C PHE A 96 -15.73 -12.63 -1.62
N THR A 97 -14.84 -11.77 -1.12
CA THR A 97 -14.29 -10.65 -1.90
C THR A 97 -13.46 -11.13 -3.07
N THR A 98 -12.66 -12.20 -2.90
CA THR A 98 -11.88 -12.79 -3.99
C THR A 98 -12.78 -13.34 -5.08
N ALA A 99 -13.87 -14.03 -4.73
CA ALA A 99 -14.86 -14.53 -5.68
C ALA A 99 -15.57 -13.39 -6.42
N VAL A 100 -15.94 -12.32 -5.71
CA VAL A 100 -16.54 -11.12 -6.32
C VAL A 100 -15.57 -10.45 -7.29
N VAL A 101 -14.31 -10.23 -6.88
CA VAL A 101 -13.27 -9.66 -7.76
C VAL A 101 -13.04 -10.55 -8.97
N ALA A 102 -12.91 -11.86 -8.79
CA ALA A 102 -12.74 -12.83 -9.87
C ALA A 102 -13.93 -12.83 -10.85
N LEU A 103 -15.16 -12.71 -10.35
CA LEU A 103 -16.35 -12.60 -11.18
C LEU A 103 -16.38 -11.28 -11.95
N VAL A 104 -16.03 -10.16 -11.30
CA VAL A 104 -16.00 -8.83 -11.93
C VAL A 104 -14.93 -8.76 -13.02
N THR A 105 -13.72 -9.29 -12.77
CA THR A 105 -12.66 -9.34 -13.77
C THR A 105 -13.03 -10.27 -14.93
N HIS A 106 -13.66 -11.42 -14.65
CA HIS A 106 -14.16 -12.33 -15.70
C HIS A 106 -15.28 -11.69 -16.55
N CYS A 107 -16.22 -10.98 -15.92
CA CYS A 107 -17.27 -10.23 -16.63
C CYS A 107 -16.72 -9.09 -17.50
N ARG A 108 -15.60 -8.47 -17.10
CA ARG A 108 -14.94 -7.39 -17.87
C ARG A 108 -14.00 -7.92 -18.97
N CYS A 109 -13.62 -9.20 -18.92
CA CYS A 109 -12.85 -9.90 -19.96
C CYS A 109 -13.61 -11.16 -20.45
N PRO A 110 -14.54 -11.01 -21.42
CA PRO A 110 -15.46 -12.08 -21.84
C PRO A 110 -14.80 -13.11 -22.78
N GLY A 111 -13.58 -13.58 -22.45
CA GLY A 111 -12.70 -14.28 -23.39
C GLY A 111 -12.11 -15.63 -22.98
N CYS A 112 -12.26 -16.13 -21.75
CA CYS A 112 -11.65 -17.42 -21.37
C CYS A 112 -12.58 -18.32 -20.54
N PRO A 113 -13.03 -19.47 -21.08
CA PRO A 113 -13.74 -20.48 -20.33
C PRO A 113 -12.72 -21.37 -19.59
N GLY A 114 -12.67 -21.23 -18.26
CA GLY A 114 -12.22 -22.28 -17.37
C GLY A 114 -10.73 -22.60 -17.32
N GLN A 115 -9.88 -21.63 -16.98
CA GLN A 115 -8.60 -21.83 -16.27
C GLN A 115 -8.19 -20.51 -15.58
N PRO A 116 -7.39 -20.53 -14.48
CA PRO A 116 -6.85 -19.33 -13.87
C PRO A 116 -5.80 -18.70 -14.80
N CYS A 117 -6.16 -17.60 -15.48
CA CYS A 117 -5.20 -16.84 -16.26
C CYS A 117 -4.25 -16.04 -15.32
N PRO A 118 -2.93 -16.11 -15.52
CA PRO A 118 -2.03 -15.07 -15.06
C PRO A 118 -2.28 -13.83 -15.95
N CYS A 119 -3.04 -12.86 -15.46
CA CYS A 119 -2.98 -11.50 -15.99
C CYS A 119 -1.73 -10.83 -15.41
N SER A 120 -0.57 -11.22 -15.95
CA SER A 120 0.74 -10.61 -15.69
C SER A 120 1.07 -9.66 -16.84
N GLU A 121 1.53 -8.47 -16.48
CA GLU A 121 2.31 -7.50 -17.28
C GLU A 121 1.60 -6.70 -18.39
N ARG A 122 1.13 -5.51 -17.99
CA ARG A 122 1.69 -4.26 -18.52
C ARG A 122 1.89 -3.25 -17.40
#